data_AF-A0A3N2RHA2-F1
#
_entry.id   AF-A0A3N2RHA2-F1
#
_cell.length_a   1.000
_cell.length_b   1.000
_cell.length_c   1.000
_cell.angle_alpha   90.00
_cell.angle_beta   90.00
_cell.angle_gamma   90.00
#
_symmetry.space_group_name_H-M   'P 1'
#
loop_
_entity.id
_entity.type
_entity.pdbx_description
1 polymer ?
#
loop_
_entity_poly.entity_id
_entity_poly.type
_entity_poly.pdbx_seq_one_letter_code
_entity_poly.pdbx_strand_id
1 'polypeptide(L)'
;GRLNVLVNVLGKKPQDLFDEFAGKHKEHLGTGDVKYHMGFSSDMETEGGLVHLALAFNPSHLEIVSPVVIGSVRARLDRLDEPSSNKVLPITIHGDAAVTGQGVVQETLNMSKARGYEVG
;
A
#
# COMPACT_ATOMS: atom_id res chain seq x y z
N GLY A 1 12.03 -5.80 1.55
CA GLY A 1 11.43 -6.19 2.86
C GLY A 1 9.92 -6.42 2.84
N ARG A 2 9.27 -6.68 1.69
CA ARG A 2 7.80 -6.75 1.62
C ARG A 2 7.19 -7.88 2.47
N LEU A 3 7.75 -9.09 2.40
CA LEU A 3 7.23 -10.22 3.17
C LEU A 3 7.35 -9.98 4.69
N ASN A 4 8.41 -9.30 5.13
CA ASN A 4 8.57 -8.89 6.52
C ASN A 4 7.48 -7.92 6.96
N VAL A 5 7.18 -6.90 6.14
CA VAL A 5 6.09 -5.95 6.43
C VAL A 5 4.74 -6.66 6.46
N LEU A 6 4.47 -7.57 5.52
CA LEU A 6 3.24 -8.36 5.50
C LEU A 6 3.02 -9.15 6.79
N VAL A 7 4.05 -9.86 7.26
CA VAL A 7 3.93 -10.73 8.44
C VAL A 7 4.03 -9.95 9.74
N ASN A 8 5.08 -9.15 9.89
CA ASN A 8 5.44 -8.53 11.17
C ASN A 8 4.81 -7.15 11.41
N VAL A 9 4.17 -6.55 10.40
CA VAL A 9 3.43 -5.28 10.55
C VAL A 9 1.95 -5.46 10.29
N LEU A 10 1.58 -6.08 9.16
CA LEU A 10 0.16 -6.25 8.81
C LEU A 10 -0.47 -7.54 9.36
N GLY A 11 0.30 -8.44 9.97
CA GLY A 11 -0.25 -9.65 10.58
C GLY A 11 -0.72 -10.71 9.58
N LYS A 12 -0.19 -10.73 8.34
CA LYS A 12 -0.39 -11.86 7.43
C LYS A 12 0.08 -13.14 8.12
N LYS A 13 -0.76 -14.17 8.16
CA LYS A 13 -0.43 -15.44 8.82
C LYS A 13 0.84 -16.03 8.17
N PRO A 14 1.88 -16.35 8.96
CA PRO A 14 3.09 -16.99 8.43
C PRO A 14 2.78 -18.29 7.69
N GLN A 15 1.79 -19.05 8.16
CA GLN A 15 1.34 -20.28 7.50
C GLN A 15 0.88 -20.04 6.06
N ASP A 16 0.04 -19.02 5.83
CA ASP A 16 -0.44 -18.68 4.48
C ASP A 16 0.73 -18.30 3.57
N LEU A 17 1.73 -17.58 4.10
CA LEU A 17 2.95 -17.27 3.37
C LEU A 17 3.76 -18.54 3.05
N PHE A 18 3.92 -19.47 3.99
CA PHE A 18 4.63 -20.72 3.74
C PHE A 18 3.91 -21.61 2.72
N ASP A 19 2.58 -21.61 2.71
CA ASP A 19 1.80 -22.31 1.69
C ASP A 19 2.03 -21.70 0.28
N GLU A 20 2.13 -20.37 0.17
CA GLU A 20 2.56 -19.69 -1.08
C GLU A 20 4.00 -20.03 -1.49
N PHE A 21 4.88 -20.36 -0.55
CA PHE A 21 6.22 -20.89 -0.87
C PHE A 21 6.18 -22.33 -1.34
N ALA A 22 5.27 -23.15 -0.79
CA ALA A 22 5.08 -24.55 -1.17
C ALA A 22 4.28 -24.72 -2.48
N GLY A 23 3.85 -23.63 -3.12
CA GLY A 23 3.01 -23.67 -4.33
C GLY A 23 1.56 -24.08 -4.05
N LYS A 24 1.16 -24.11 -2.77
CA LYS A 24 -0.22 -24.38 -2.36
C LYS A 24 -1.00 -23.06 -2.42
N HIS A 25 -1.69 -22.85 -3.53
CA HIS A 25 -2.55 -21.69 -3.70
C HIS A 25 -4.01 -22.08 -3.48
N LYS A 26 -4.77 -21.24 -2.78
CA LYS A 26 -6.24 -21.35 -2.84
C LYS A 26 -6.66 -21.10 -4.29
N GLU A 27 -7.66 -21.82 -4.77
CA GLU A 27 -8.26 -21.51 -6.08
C GLU A 27 -8.80 -20.09 -6.03
N HIS A 28 -8.11 -19.18 -6.71
CA HIS A 28 -8.59 -17.84 -6.99
C HIS A 28 -9.06 -17.83 -8.44
N LEU A 29 -10.14 -17.09 -8.72
CA LEU A 29 -10.73 -16.96 -10.05
C LEU A 29 -9.82 -16.24 -11.08
N GLY A 30 -8.57 -15.92 -10.72
CA GLY A 30 -7.63 -15.16 -11.56
C GLY A 30 -6.27 -15.85 -11.70
N THR A 31 -5.45 -15.33 -12.62
CA THR A 31 -4.11 -15.88 -12.94
C THR A 31 -3.09 -15.75 -11.81
N GLY A 32 -3.40 -14.96 -10.78
CA GLY A 32 -2.50 -14.68 -9.65
C GLY A 32 -1.34 -13.75 -10.01
N ASP A 33 -0.47 -13.54 -9.02
CA ASP A 33 0.81 -12.82 -9.13
C ASP A 33 1.81 -13.40 -8.12
N VAL A 34 3.08 -13.04 -8.21
CA VAL A 34 4.10 -13.48 -7.26
C VAL A 34 3.82 -12.95 -5.85
N LYS A 35 4.17 -13.75 -4.84
CA LYS A 35 3.92 -13.48 -3.40
C LYS A 35 4.33 -12.08 -2.92
N TYR A 36 5.34 -11.47 -3.54
CA TYR A 36 5.83 -10.13 -3.22
C TYR A 36 5.21 -9.00 -4.07
N HIS A 37 4.11 -9.25 -4.79
CA HIS A 37 3.26 -8.22 -5.38
C HIS A 37 1.88 -8.12 -4.69
N MET A 38 1.50 -9.17 -3.94
CA MET A 38 0.19 -9.28 -3.31
C MET A 38 0.00 -8.23 -2.21
N GLY A 39 -1.07 -7.45 -2.32
CA GLY A 39 -1.53 -6.54 -1.27
C GLY A 39 -2.13 -7.28 -0.08
N PHE A 40 -2.45 -6.54 0.97
CA PHE A 40 -3.07 -7.10 2.18
C PHE A 40 -3.82 -6.02 2.95
N SER A 41 -4.81 -6.40 3.74
CA SER A 41 -5.52 -5.48 4.61
C SER A 41 -5.82 -6.15 5.93
N SER A 42 -5.70 -5.39 7.01
CA SER A 42 -5.92 -5.86 8.37
C SER A 42 -6.28 -4.69 9.27
N ASP A 43 -6.96 -4.99 10.36
CA ASP A 43 -7.18 -4.01 11.42
C ASP A 43 -6.15 -4.26 12.53
N MET A 44 -5.54 -3.19 13.02
CA MET A 44 -4.53 -3.22 14.08
C MET A 44 -5.01 -2.39 15.26
N GLU A 45 -4.98 -2.98 16.45
CA GLU A 45 -5.30 -2.27 17.68
C GLU A 45 -4.11 -1.41 18.12
N THR A 46 -4.38 -0.15 18.46
CA THR A 46 -3.40 0.80 18.99
C THR A 46 -3.96 1.40 20.28
N GLU A 47 -3.12 2.10 21.06
CA GLU A 47 -3.58 2.84 22.24
C GLU A 47 -4.68 3.86 21.91
N GLY A 48 -4.68 4.40 20.68
CA GLY A 48 -5.67 5.35 20.17
C GLY A 48 -6.92 4.70 19.57
N GLY A 49 -7.04 3.37 19.62
CA GLY A 49 -8.13 2.61 19.05
C GLY A 49 -7.75 1.81 17.80
N LEU A 50 -8.76 1.29 17.11
CA LEU A 50 -8.59 0.44 15.95
C LEU A 50 -8.16 1.24 14.71
N VAL A 51 -7.08 0.82 14.06
CA VAL A 51 -6.58 1.41 12.82
C VAL A 51 -6.66 0.40 11.69
N HIS A 52 -7.34 0.76 10.60
CA HIS A 52 -7.39 -0.06 9.40
C HIS A 52 -6.13 0.17 8.54
N LEU A 53 -5.32 -0.88 8.38
CA LEU A 53 -4.12 -0.89 7.56
C LEU A 53 -4.39 -1.56 6.21
N ALA A 54 -3.93 -0.95 5.14
CA ALA A 54 -4.00 -1.51 3.79
C ALA A 54 -2.67 -1.32 3.06
N LEU A 55 -2.08 -2.44 2.63
CA LEU A 55 -0.92 -2.47 1.75
C LEU A 55 -1.39 -2.67 0.31
N ALA A 56 -1.07 -1.72 -0.56
CA ALA A 56 -1.44 -1.79 -1.97
C ALA A 56 -0.76 -2.96 -2.71
N PHE A 57 -1.44 -3.47 -3.73
CA PHE A 57 -0.85 -4.31 -4.76
C PHE A 57 0.12 -3.48 -5.61
N ASN A 58 1.19 -4.09 -6.11
CA ASN A 58 2.12 -3.42 -7.03
C ASN A 58 2.70 -4.39 -8.05
N PRO A 59 2.90 -3.99 -9.31
CA PRO A 59 3.69 -4.76 -10.26
C PRO A 59 5.19 -4.65 -9.95
N SER A 60 6.02 -5.34 -10.74
CA SER A 60 7.49 -5.20 -10.63
C SER A 60 8.03 -3.83 -11.06
N HIS A 61 7.26 -3.02 -11.78
CA HIS A 61 7.64 -1.66 -12.15
C HIS A 61 7.69 -0.80 -10.88
N LEU A 62 8.90 -0.43 -10.47
CA LEU A 62 9.12 0.29 -9.21
C LEU A 62 8.49 1.70 -9.27
N GLU A 63 8.19 2.25 -8.09
CA GLU A 63 7.66 3.61 -7.87
C GLU A 63 6.26 3.91 -8.41
N ILE A 64 5.79 3.21 -9.44
CA ILE A 64 4.49 3.48 -10.09
C ILE A 64 3.28 3.30 -9.16
N VAL A 65 3.46 2.57 -8.05
CA VAL A 65 2.42 2.38 -7.03
C VAL A 65 2.22 3.61 -6.14
N SER A 66 3.20 4.51 -6.04
CA SER A 66 3.10 5.73 -5.22
C SER A 66 1.88 6.59 -5.57
N PRO A 67 1.67 7.01 -6.84
CA PRO A 67 0.47 7.78 -7.19
C PRO A 67 -0.83 6.98 -7.00
N VAL A 68 -0.79 5.66 -7.13
CA VAL A 68 -1.95 4.78 -6.88
C VAL A 68 -2.34 4.81 -5.39
N VAL A 69 -1.35 4.78 -4.48
CA VAL A 69 -1.60 4.91 -3.03
C VAL A 69 -2.16 6.29 -2.70
N ILE A 70 -1.60 7.36 -3.26
CA ILE A 70 -2.12 8.73 -3.06
C ILE A 70 -3.56 8.84 -3.53
N GLY A 71 -3.89 8.33 -4.72
CA GLY A 71 -5.27 8.29 -5.22
C GLY A 71 -6.22 7.46 -4.33
N SER A 72 -5.75 6.32 -3.82
CA SER A 72 -6.53 5.51 -2.87
C SER A 72 -6.79 6.26 -1.55
N VAL A 73 -5.82 7.00 -1.03
CA VAL A 73 -6.00 7.82 0.17
C VAL A 73 -6.95 8.97 -0.12
N ARG A 74 -6.79 9.64 -1.27
CA ARG A 74 -7.69 10.71 -1.70
C ARG A 74 -9.15 10.26 -1.72
N ALA A 75 -9.43 9.11 -2.33
CA ALA A 75 -10.77 8.54 -2.35
C ALA A 75 -11.31 8.20 -0.95
N ARG A 76 -10.46 7.77 -0.02
CA ARG A 76 -10.85 7.52 1.37
C ARG A 76 -11.15 8.81 2.13
N LEU A 77 -10.37 9.88 1.91
CA LEU A 77 -10.62 11.20 2.49
C LEU A 77 -11.92 11.80 1.96
N ASP A 78 -12.14 11.75 0.64
CA ASP A 78 -13.37 12.24 0.01
C ASP A 78 -14.61 11.51 0.56
N ARG A 79 -14.48 10.25 0.99
CA ARG A 79 -15.56 9.47 1.63
C ARG A 79 -15.85 9.87 3.08
N LEU A 80 -14.92 10.53 3.77
CA LEU A 80 -15.10 10.93 5.18
C LEU A 80 -15.89 12.23 5.34
N ASP A 81 -16.30 12.89 4.24
CA ASP A 81 -16.99 14.19 4.21
C ASP A 81 -16.24 15.31 4.98
N GLU A 82 -14.94 15.14 5.22
CA GLU A 82 -14.06 16.06 5.93
C GLU A 82 -12.80 16.31 5.08
N PRO A 83 -12.77 17.33 4.21
CA PRO A 83 -11.68 17.56 3.27
C PRO A 83 -10.30 17.80 3.91
N SER A 84 -10.27 18.22 5.18
CA SER A 84 -9.06 18.51 5.96
C SER A 84 -8.80 17.46 7.05
N SER A 85 -9.31 16.23 6.87
CA SER A 85 -9.20 15.17 7.87
C SER A 85 -7.80 14.55 7.88
N ASN A 86 -7.19 14.47 9.06
CA ASN A 86 -5.92 13.74 9.26
C ASN A 86 -6.16 12.24 9.56
N LYS A 87 -7.32 11.70 9.21
CA LYS A 87 -7.76 10.34 9.56
C LYS A 87 -7.20 9.25 8.63
N VAL A 88 -6.63 9.61 7.48
CA VAL A 88 -6.07 8.65 6.51
C VAL A 88 -4.65 9.06 6.17
N LEU A 89 -3.67 8.21 6.48
CA LEU A 89 -2.25 8.48 6.29
C LEU A 89 -1.67 7.64 5.14
N PRO A 90 -1.17 8.25 4.05
CA PRO A 90 -0.36 7.54 3.06
C PRO A 90 1.05 7.29 3.60
N ILE A 91 1.56 6.06 3.39
CA ILE A 91 2.97 5.72 3.62
C ILE A 91 3.50 5.03 2.36
N THR A 92 4.57 5.57 1.78
CA THR A 92 5.28 5.00 0.62
C THR A 92 6.70 4.60 1.03
N ILE A 93 7.13 3.40 0.64
CA ILE A 93 8.46 2.87 0.94
C ILE A 93 9.20 2.71 -0.38
N HIS A 94 10.37 3.33 -0.49
CA HIS A 94 11.11 3.44 -1.75
C HIS A 94 12.44 2.70 -1.69
N GLY A 95 12.91 2.26 -2.85
CA GLY A 95 14.31 1.86 -3.03
C GLY A 95 15.18 3.11 -3.25
N ASP A 96 16.42 3.07 -2.78
CA ASP A 96 17.41 4.15 -2.89
C ASP A 96 17.66 4.58 -4.36
N ALA A 97 17.93 3.62 -5.24
CA ALA A 97 18.14 3.93 -6.67
C ALA A 97 16.83 4.31 -7.37
N ALA A 98 15.71 3.71 -6.98
CA ALA A 98 14.43 3.90 -7.65
C ALA A 98 13.79 5.27 -7.33
N VAL A 99 13.89 5.73 -6.07
CA VAL A 99 13.32 7.03 -5.65
C VAL A 99 13.94 8.21 -6.40
N THR A 100 15.21 8.09 -6.79
CA THR A 100 15.94 9.11 -7.55
C THR A 100 15.89 8.87 -9.06
N GLY A 101 15.74 7.62 -9.50
CA GLY A 101 15.83 7.22 -10.90
C GLY A 101 14.51 7.13 -11.65
N GLN A 102 13.36 7.11 -10.98
CA GLN A 102 12.04 7.00 -11.62
C GLN A 102 11.29 8.34 -11.58
N GLY A 103 11.01 8.91 -12.76
CA GLY A 103 10.36 10.22 -12.90
C GLY A 103 8.98 10.33 -12.24
N VAL A 104 8.24 9.22 -12.12
CA VAL A 104 6.93 9.17 -11.46
C VAL A 104 6.99 9.64 -9.99
N VAL A 105 8.14 9.53 -9.33
CA VAL A 105 8.33 10.05 -7.98
C VAL A 105 8.26 11.57 -7.98
N GLN A 106 8.95 12.23 -8.90
CA GLN A 106 8.90 13.69 -9.04
C GLN A 106 7.48 14.16 -9.41
N GLU A 107 6.81 13.46 -10.32
CA GLU A 107 5.42 13.77 -10.68
C GLU A 107 4.47 13.66 -9.47
N THR A 108 4.61 12.60 -8.68
CA THR A 108 3.81 12.37 -7.47
C THR A 108 4.07 13.46 -6.42
N LEU A 109 5.33 13.84 -6.21
CA LEU A 109 5.70 14.92 -5.29
C LEU A 109 5.20 16.28 -5.78
N ASN A 110 5.25 16.56 -7.07
CA ASN A 110 4.71 17.79 -7.65
C ASN A 110 3.19 17.92 -7.44
N MET A 111 2.47 16.79 -7.42
CA MET A 111 1.04 16.74 -7.12
C MET A 111 0.70 16.87 -5.63
N SER A 112 1.67 16.74 -4.71
CA SER A 112 1.40 16.65 -3.27
C SER A 112 0.63 17.83 -2.67
N LYS A 113 0.75 19.02 -3.26
CA LYS A 113 0.01 20.25 -2.87
C LYS A 113 -0.86 20.81 -3.99
N ALA A 114 -1.04 20.05 -5.06
CA ALA A 114 -1.94 20.43 -6.14
C ALA A 114 -3.39 20.21 -5.68
N ARG A 115 -4.24 21.24 -5.86
CA ARG A 115 -5.67 21.13 -5.57
C ARG A 115 -6.27 19.93 -6.32
N GLY A 116 -6.97 19.06 -5.59
CA GLY A 116 -7.57 17.83 -6.14
C GLY A 116 -6.71 16.59 -6.00
N TYR A 117 -5.42 16.73 -5.66
CA TYR A 117 -4.48 15.62 -5.47
C TYR A 117 -3.86 15.57 -4.07
N GLU A 118 -3.82 16.70 -3.38
CA GLU A 118 -3.34 16.74 -1.99
C GLU A 118 -4.16 15.82 -1.08
N VAL A 119 -3.48 15.22 -0.11
CA VAL A 119 -4.02 14.25 0.87
C VAL A 119 -3.51 14.50 2.30
N GLY A 120 -3.02 15.72 2.57
CA GLY A 120 -2.30 16.09 3.80
C GLY A 120 -1.11 16.98 3.53
#